data_AF-A0AAD3T927-F1
#
_entry.id   AF-A0AAD3T927-F1
#
_cell.length_a   1.000
_cell.length_b   1.000
_cell.length_c   1.000
_cell.angle_alpha   90.00
_cell.angle_beta   90.00
_cell.angle_gamma   90.00
#
_symmetry.space_group_name_H-M   'P 1'
#
loop_
_entity.id
_entity.type
_entity.pdbx_description
1 polymer ?
#
loop_
_entity_poly.entity_id
_entity_poly.type
_entity_poly.pdbx_seq_one_letter_code
_entity_poly.pdbx_strand_id
1 'polypeptide(L)'
;MDNLVVDKIIEGGVGLIHLELAKDFCNSKHAYLASVRVTGVKVTVIHTLEYLSMEYGGRIDLAKSYYDGLSKSLKKNLHVTNLISGMQQCNDFFFLGTK
;
A
#
# COMPACT_ATOMS: atom_id res chain seq x y z
N MET A 1 -9.43 16.71 19.38
CA MET A 1 -8.20 15.89 19.43
C MET A 1 -7.79 15.69 18.00
N ASP A 2 -6.68 16.29 17.62
CA ASP A 2 -6.24 16.32 16.23
C ASP A 2 -5.78 14.92 15.82
N ASN A 3 -6.22 14.46 14.65
CA ASN A 3 -5.83 13.16 14.13
C ASN A 3 -4.79 13.37 13.04
N LEU A 4 -3.52 13.26 13.46
CA LEU A 4 -2.37 13.52 12.61
C LEU A 4 -2.39 12.78 11.27
N VAL A 5 -2.98 11.57 11.21
CA VAL A 5 -3.09 10.81 9.96
C VAL A 5 -4.13 11.44 9.03
N VAL A 6 -5.29 11.80 9.56
CA VAL A 6 -6.37 12.44 8.80
C VAL A 6 -5.92 13.83 8.33
N ASP A 7 -5.32 14.61 9.22
CA ASP A 7 -4.86 15.97 8.91
C ASP A 7 -3.81 15.95 7.80
N LYS A 8 -2.87 14.99 7.83
CA LYS A 8 -1.86 14.83 6.77
C LYS A 8 -2.43 14.36 5.44
N ILE A 9 -3.51 13.58 5.44
CA ILE A 9 -4.22 13.22 4.22
C ILE A 9 -4.95 14.43 3.63
N ILE A 10 -5.59 15.23 4.46
CA ILE A 10 -6.28 16.46 4.01
C ILE A 10 -5.26 17.45 3.43
N GLU A 11 -4.11 17.61 4.10
CA GLU A 11 -3.03 18.50 3.66
C GLU A 11 -2.36 18.02 2.35
N GLY A 12 -2.02 16.73 2.27
CA GLY A 12 -1.25 16.18 1.15
C GLY A 12 -2.07 15.62 -0.01
N GLY A 13 -3.36 15.36 0.21
CA GLY A 13 -4.21 14.62 -0.71
C GLY A 13 -3.83 13.14 -0.84
N VAL A 14 -4.59 12.42 -1.67
CA VAL A 14 -4.30 11.03 -2.05
C VAL A 14 -4.07 10.98 -3.56
N GLY A 15 -2.89 10.51 -3.96
CA GLY A 15 -2.58 10.25 -5.36
C GLY A 15 -2.77 8.77 -5.70
N LEU A 16 -3.41 8.50 -6.83
CA LEU A 16 -3.48 7.15 -7.39
C LEU A 16 -2.45 7.01 -8.52
N ILE A 17 -1.67 5.94 -8.48
CA ILE A 17 -0.69 5.60 -9.52
C ILE A 17 -1.28 4.47 -10.36
N HIS A 18 -1.06 4.51 -11.68
CA HIS A 18 -1.48 3.45 -12.59
C HIS A 18 -0.96 2.08 -12.13
N LEU A 19 -1.78 1.04 -12.22
CA LEU A 19 -1.49 -0.29 -11.66
C LEU A 19 -0.19 -0.90 -12.17
N GLU A 20 0.14 -0.66 -13.44
CA GLU A 20 1.39 -1.12 -14.07
C GLU A 20 2.63 -0.50 -13.43
N LEU A 21 2.54 0.76 -13.00
CA LEU A 21 3.64 1.51 -12.38
C LEU A 21 3.70 1.31 -10.86
N ALA A 22 2.62 0.82 -10.25
CA ALA A 22 2.53 0.67 -8.79
C ALA A 22 3.63 -0.24 -8.24
N LYS A 23 4.03 -1.28 -8.98
CA LYS A 23 5.10 -2.21 -8.58
C LYS A 23 6.46 -1.52 -8.54
N ASP A 24 6.79 -0.76 -9.58
CA ASP A 24 8.06 -0.05 -9.69
C ASP A 24 8.15 1.09 -8.68
N PHE A 25 7.04 1.79 -8.45
CA PHE A 25 6.93 2.81 -7.41
C PHE A 25 7.20 2.21 -6.02
N CYS A 26 6.48 1.15 -5.65
CA CYS A 26 6.69 0.46 -4.37
C CYS A 26 8.12 -0.06 -4.23
N ASN A 27 8.68 -0.66 -5.28
CA ASN A 27 10.06 -1.14 -5.28
C ASN A 27 11.06 0.00 -5.08
N SER A 28 10.93 1.11 -5.80
CA SER A 28 11.84 2.25 -5.71
C SER A 28 11.80 2.88 -4.32
N LYS A 29 10.60 3.04 -3.75
CA LYS A 29 10.41 3.56 -2.40
C LYS A 29 11.07 2.66 -1.34
N HIS A 30 10.81 1.35 -1.37
CA HIS A 30 11.41 0.43 -0.40
C HIS A 30 12.91 0.24 -0.58
N ALA A 31 13.42 0.27 -1.83
CA ALA A 31 14.85 0.25 -2.10
C ALA A 31 15.56 1.48 -1.51
N TYR A 32 14.97 2.67 -1.66
CA TYR A 32 15.48 3.89 -1.03
C TYR A 32 15.50 3.76 0.50
N LEU A 33 14.39 3.34 1.12
CA LEU A 33 14.32 3.15 2.57
C LEU A 33 15.36 2.15 3.08
N ALA A 34 15.55 1.03 2.38
CA ALA A 34 16.60 0.07 2.70
C ALA A 34 18.01 0.68 2.57
N SER A 35 18.25 1.53 1.56
CA SER A 35 19.55 2.19 1.36
C SER A 35 19.94 3.11 2.52
N VAL A 36 18.95 3.72 3.18
CA VAL A 36 19.14 4.55 4.39
C VAL A 36 18.99 3.75 5.69
N ARG A 37 19.07 2.41 5.62
CA ARG A 37 19.04 1.46 6.75
C ARG A 37 17.73 1.42 7.53
N VAL A 38 16.61 1.83 6.92
CA VAL A 38 15.28 1.57 7.48
C VAL A 38 15.00 0.08 7.39
N THR A 39 14.65 -0.55 8.53
CA THR A 39 14.51 -2.00 8.63
C THR A 39 13.08 -2.49 8.43
N GLY A 40 12.09 -1.61 8.52
CA GLY A 40 10.68 -1.95 8.41
C GLY A 40 9.81 -0.77 8.04
N VAL A 41 8.59 -1.05 7.63
CA VAL A 41 7.62 -0.02 7.22
C VAL A 41 6.28 -0.24 7.88
N LYS A 42 5.63 0.87 8.22
CA LYS A 42 4.22 0.90 8.59
C LYS A 42 3.40 1.36 7.39
N VAL A 43 2.52 0.50 6.90
CA VAL A 43 1.60 0.81 5.82
C VAL A 43 0.22 1.05 6.44
N THR A 44 -0.26 2.29 6.36
CA THR A 44 -1.50 2.72 7.02
C THR A 44 -2.51 3.23 5.99
N VAL A 45 -3.77 3.34 6.39
CA VAL A 45 -4.88 3.88 5.57
C VAL A 45 -5.12 3.05 4.30
N ILE A 46 -4.91 1.73 4.41
CA ILE A 46 -5.10 0.78 3.29
C ILE A 46 -6.57 0.76 2.83
N HIS A 47 -7.50 1.04 3.76
CA HIS A 47 -8.94 1.20 3.49
C HIS A 47 -9.26 2.20 2.37
N THR A 48 -8.37 3.14 2.05
CA THR A 48 -8.56 4.05 0.92
C THR A 48 -8.76 3.33 -0.43
N LEU A 49 -8.23 2.11 -0.59
CA LEU A 49 -8.44 1.30 -1.79
C LEU A 49 -9.93 1.02 -2.06
N GLU A 50 -10.75 0.87 -1.01
CA GLU A 50 -12.18 0.63 -1.16
C GLU A 50 -12.87 1.83 -1.81
N TYR A 51 -12.57 3.05 -1.35
CA TYR A 51 -13.18 4.27 -1.89
C TYR A 51 -12.81 4.52 -3.35
N LEU A 52 -11.60 4.14 -3.78
CA LEU A 52 -11.12 4.34 -5.14
C LEU A 52 -11.63 3.26 -6.10
N SER A 53 -11.91 2.06 -5.58
CA SER A 53 -12.10 0.89 -6.43
C SER A 53 -13.25 0.95 -7.44
N MET A 54 -14.27 1.80 -7.23
CA MET A 54 -15.38 1.95 -8.17
C MET A 54 -14.97 2.49 -9.54
N GLU A 55 -14.00 3.40 -9.58
CA GLU A 55 -13.60 4.11 -10.82
C GLU A 55 -12.33 3.54 -11.46
N TYR A 56 -11.59 2.68 -10.75
CA TYR A 56 -10.24 2.25 -11.14
C TYR A 56 -10.08 0.72 -11.18
N GLY A 57 -10.95 0.04 -11.95
CA GLY A 57 -10.81 -1.38 -12.24
C GLY A 57 -11.46 -2.34 -11.25
N GLY A 58 -12.27 -1.83 -10.31
CA GLY A 58 -12.97 -2.65 -9.34
C GLY A 58 -12.10 -3.04 -8.14
N ARG A 59 -12.77 -3.45 -7.05
CA ARG A 59 -12.11 -3.70 -5.76
C ARG A 59 -11.14 -4.87 -5.79
N ILE A 60 -11.42 -5.88 -6.61
CA ILE A 60 -10.62 -7.10 -6.71
C ILE A 60 -9.29 -6.81 -7.40
N ASP A 61 -9.32 -6.28 -8.61
CA ASP A 61 -8.10 -6.10 -9.44
C ASP A 61 -7.19 -5.01 -8.88
N LEU A 62 -7.79 -3.93 -8.34
CA LEU A 62 -7.06 -2.88 -7.64
C LEU A 62 -6.34 -3.42 -6.40
N ALA A 63 -7.05 -4.17 -5.55
CA ALA A 63 -6.46 -4.76 -4.35
C ALA A 63 -5.36 -5.77 -4.69
N LYS A 64 -5.60 -6.68 -5.65
CA LYS A 64 -4.59 -7.65 -6.10
C LYS A 64 -3.32 -6.98 -6.57
N SER A 65 -3.45 -5.94 -7.40
CA SER A 65 -2.30 -5.22 -7.94
C SER A 65 -1.52 -4.48 -6.85
N TYR A 66 -2.23 -3.83 -5.91
CA TYR A 66 -1.63 -3.16 -4.76
C TYR A 66 -0.85 -4.13 -3.88
N TYR A 67 -1.47 -5.22 -3.44
CA TYR A 67 -0.85 -6.21 -2.57
C TYR A 67 0.28 -6.98 -3.26
N ASP A 68 0.21 -7.23 -4.57
CA ASP A 68 1.31 -7.84 -5.34
C ASP A 68 2.54 -6.92 -5.34
N GLY A 69 2.36 -5.64 -5.67
CA GLY A 69 3.45 -4.64 -5.65
C GLY A 69 4.03 -4.45 -4.25
N LEU A 70 3.18 -4.35 -3.23
CA LEU A 70 3.60 -4.24 -1.84
C LEU A 70 4.42 -5.46 -1.40
N SER A 71 3.89 -6.67 -1.62
CA SER A 71 4.52 -7.92 -1.18
C SER A 71 5.87 -8.16 -1.88
N LYS A 72 5.94 -7.92 -3.20
CA LYS A 72 7.18 -8.11 -3.97
C LYS A 72 8.26 -7.10 -3.57
N SER A 73 7.88 -5.84 -3.43
CA SER A 73 8.83 -4.77 -3.05
C SER A 73 9.36 -4.95 -1.63
N LEU A 74 8.51 -5.37 -0.69
CA LEU A 74 8.94 -5.74 0.66
C LEU A 74 9.91 -6.91 0.58
N LYS A 75 9.49 -8.08 0.08
CA LYS A 75 10.35 -9.28 -0.02
C LYS A 75 11.73 -9.01 -0.61
N LYS A 76 11.81 -8.11 -1.60
CA LYS A 76 13.06 -7.76 -2.26
C LYS A 76 13.97 -6.84 -1.44
N ASN A 77 13.40 -5.84 -0.75
CA ASN A 77 14.20 -4.75 -0.15
C ASN A 77 14.21 -4.76 1.39
N LEU A 78 13.19 -5.35 2.01
CA LEU A 78 12.95 -5.35 3.45
C LEU A 78 12.61 -6.78 3.89
N HIS A 79 13.29 -7.31 4.90
CA HIS A 79 12.97 -8.65 5.41
C HIS A 79 11.46 -8.74 5.73
N VAL A 80 10.81 -9.81 5.24
CA VAL A 80 9.34 -9.94 5.17
C VAL A 80 8.64 -9.77 6.51
N THR A 81 9.34 -9.99 7.61
CA THR A 81 8.84 -9.86 8.99
C THR A 81 8.63 -8.42 9.47
N ASN A 82 9.07 -7.41 8.70
CA ASN A 82 9.15 -6.02 9.19
C ASN A 82 8.07 -5.10 8.58
N LEU A 83 6.84 -5.62 8.45
CA LEU A 83 5.67 -4.85 8.02
C LEU A 83 4.65 -4.74 9.16
N ILE A 84 4.22 -3.51 9.46
CA ILE A 84 3.03 -3.26 10.27
C ILE A 84 1.95 -2.67 9.37
N SER A 85 0.82 -3.35 9.21
CA SER A 85 -0.34 -2.80 8.51
C SER A 85 -1.32 -2.15 9.50
N GLY A 86 -1.97 -1.06 9.09
CA GLY A 86 -2.90 -0.31 9.93
C GLY A 86 -4.03 0.33 9.14
N MET A 87 -5.14 0.62 9.83
CA MET A 87 -6.38 1.13 9.21
C MET A 87 -6.82 0.29 8.00
N GLN A 88 -6.67 -1.02 8.14
CA GLN A 88 -7.15 -2.03 7.20
C GLN A 88 -8.46 -2.59 7.78
N GLN A 89 -9.52 -1.80 7.72
CA GLN A 89 -10.83 -2.18 8.27
C GLN A 89 -11.52 -3.23 7.39
N CYS A 90 -11.02 -3.41 6.17
CA CYS A 90 -11.62 -4.23 5.14
C CYS A 90 -10.78 -5.45 4.82
N ASN A 91 -11.46 -6.48 4.32
CA ASN A 91 -10.84 -7.76 4.05
C ASN A 91 -10.39 -7.92 2.59
N ASP A 92 -9.87 -6.85 1.99
CA ASP A 92 -9.41 -6.86 0.60
C ASP A 92 -8.28 -7.88 0.38
N PHE A 93 -7.56 -8.22 1.44
CA PHE A 93 -6.59 -9.31 1.45
C PHE A 93 -7.23 -10.69 1.16
N PHE A 94 -8.53 -10.89 1.40
CA PHE A 94 -9.21 -12.13 0.99
C PHE A 94 -9.26 -12.28 -0.54
N PHE A 95 -9.20 -11.17 -1.31
CA PHE A 95 -9.12 -11.25 -2.76
C PHE A 95 -7.79 -11.85 -3.26
N LEU A 96 -6.78 -11.98 -2.40
CA LEU A 96 -5.57 -12.72 -2.73
C LEU A 96 -5.80 -14.23 -2.88
N GLY A 97 -6.89 -14.76 -2.32
CA GLY A 97 -7.29 -16.16 -2.45
C GLY A 97 -8.05 -16.48 -3.73
N THR A 98 -8.50 -15.48 -4.49
CA THR A 98 -9.24 -15.70 -5.74
C THR A 98 -8.26 -15.85 -6.90
N LYS A 99 -7.95 -17.10 -7.26
CA LYS A 99 -7.26 -17.43 -8.53
C LYS A 99 -8.26 -17.48 -9.67
#